data_AF-A0A933IA77-F1
#
_entry.id   AF-A0A933IA77-F1
#
_cell.length_a   1.000
_cell.length_b   1.000
_cell.length_c   1.000
_cell.angle_alpha   90.00
_cell.angle_beta   90.00
_cell.angle_gamma   90.00
#
_symmetry.space_group_name_H-M   'P 1'
#
loop_
_entity.id
_entity.type
_entity.pdbx_description
1 polymer ?
#
loop_
_entity_poly.entity_id
_entity_poly.type
_entity_poly.pdbx_seq_one_letter_code
_entity_poly.pdbx_strand_id
1 'polypeptide(L)'
;MNSIYFEKPGPGNSRQTLELAGQRVKELGIKNIIVATTSEATALEAAKLLKGFNIVAVTHSAGFSAKDAQELWPDNRVKLEKLGVKILTCQHALGGVNPP
;
A
#
# COMPACT_ATOMS: atom_id res chain seq x y z
N MET A 1 -2.98 -12.85 -21.18
CA MET A 1 -2.17 -11.95 -20.34
C MET A 1 -2.51 -10.54 -20.80
N ASN A 2 -3.31 -9.79 -20.03
CA ASN A 2 -3.69 -8.42 -20.36
C ASN A 2 -2.82 -7.44 -19.55
N SER A 3 -2.34 -6.38 -20.20
CA SER A 3 -1.50 -5.34 -19.59
C SER A 3 -2.08 -3.98 -19.94
N ILE A 4 -2.22 -3.12 -18.94
CA ILE A 4 -2.75 -1.76 -19.10
C ILE A 4 -1.60 -0.77 -18.94
N TYR A 5 -1.53 0.22 -19.84
CA TYR A 5 -0.56 1.30 -19.81
C TYR A 5 -1.28 2.60 -19.47
N PHE A 6 -0.82 3.30 -18.43
CA PHE A 6 -1.28 4.64 -18.12
C PHE A 6 -0.46 5.66 -18.90
N GLU A 7 -1.12 6.66 -19.49
CA GLU A 7 -0.47 7.70 -20.28
C GLU A 7 0.47 8.58 -19.43
N LYS A 8 0.10 8.82 -18.17
CA LYS A 8 0.84 9.68 -17.25
C LYS A 8 1.01 8.99 -15.90
N PRO A 9 2.13 9.20 -15.19
CA PRO A 9 2.28 8.73 -13.82
C PRO A 9 1.42 9.57 -12.85
N GLY A 10 1.20 9.03 -11.65
CA GLY A 10 0.66 9.81 -10.53
C GLY A 10 -0.54 9.17 -9.82
N PRO A 11 -1.04 9.85 -8.77
CA PRO A 11 -2.08 9.33 -7.88
C PRO A 11 -3.41 9.09 -8.59
N GLY A 12 -3.67 9.76 -9.72
CA GLY A 12 -4.88 9.56 -10.54
C GLY A 12 -5.07 8.12 -11.05
N ASN A 13 -4.00 7.32 -11.08
CA ASN A 13 -4.07 5.93 -11.52
C ASN A 13 -4.32 4.94 -10.38
N SER A 14 -4.25 5.37 -9.11
CA SER A 14 -4.20 4.47 -7.95
C SER A 14 -5.43 3.58 -7.86
N ARG A 15 -6.62 4.18 -7.99
CA ARG A 15 -7.88 3.45 -7.94
C ARG A 15 -7.99 2.38 -9.03
N GLN A 16 -7.75 2.77 -10.28
CA GLN A 16 -7.82 1.85 -11.42
C GLN A 16 -6.78 0.74 -11.29
N THR A 17 -5.59 1.05 -10.76
CA THR A 17 -4.55 0.05 -10.47
C THR A 17 -5.02 -0.99 -9.46
N LEU A 18 -5.69 -0.57 -8.38
CA LEU A 18 -6.26 -1.47 -7.39
C LEU A 18 -7.40 -2.32 -7.95
N GLU A 19 -8.25 -1.75 -8.81
CA GLU A 19 -9.34 -2.49 -9.47
C GLU A 19 -8.79 -3.57 -10.42
N LEU A 20 -7.79 -3.23 -11.25
CA LEU A 20 -7.12 -4.17 -12.14
C LEU A 20 -6.37 -5.27 -11.38
N ALA A 21 -5.64 -4.90 -10.32
CA ALA A 21 -4.99 -5.87 -9.43
C ALA A 21 -6.03 -6.80 -8.78
N GLY A 22 -7.16 -6.23 -8.34
CA GLY A 22 -8.29 -6.94 -7.75
C GLY A 22 -8.92 -7.98 -8.67
N GLN A 23 -9.07 -7.66 -9.96
CA GLN A 23 -9.53 -8.62 -10.96
C GLN A 23 -8.53 -9.77 -11.10
N ARG A 24 -7.23 -9.43 -11.23
CA ARG A 24 -6.20 -10.45 -11.44
C ARG A 24 -6.01 -11.38 -10.26
N VAL A 25 -6.06 -10.89 -9.02
CA VAL A 25 -5.94 -11.75 -7.85
C VAL A 25 -7.11 -12.73 -7.73
N LYS A 26 -8.32 -12.32 -8.14
CA LYS A 26 -9.49 -13.22 -8.20
C LYS A 26 -9.31 -14.30 -9.26
N GLU A 27 -8.90 -13.93 -10.46
CA GLU A 27 -8.65 -14.88 -11.56
C GLU A 27 -7.60 -15.93 -11.20
N LEU A 28 -6.57 -15.53 -10.46
CA LEU A 28 -5.46 -16.41 -10.06
C LEU A 28 -5.66 -17.11 -8.72
N GLY A 29 -6.74 -16.84 -8.00
CA GLY A 29 -6.96 -17.38 -6.65
C GLY A 29 -5.93 -16.93 -5.61
N ILE A 30 -5.30 -15.77 -5.82
CA ILE A 30 -4.31 -15.20 -4.90
C ILE A 30 -5.04 -14.55 -3.72
N LYS A 31 -4.58 -14.81 -2.49
CA LYS A 31 -5.22 -14.31 -1.27
C LYS A 31 -4.52 -13.11 -0.64
N ASN A 32 -3.23 -12.93 -0.91
CA ASN A 32 -2.40 -11.92 -0.25
C ASN A 32 -2.10 -10.76 -1.21
N ILE A 33 -2.26 -9.54 -0.71
CA ILE A 33 -2.05 -8.30 -1.46
C ILE A 33 -1.15 -7.39 -0.64
N ILE A 34 -0.04 -6.95 -1.23
CA ILE A 34 0.92 -6.04 -0.59
C ILE A 34 0.76 -4.68 -1.26
N VAL A 35 0.56 -3.64 -0.46
CA VAL A 35 0.28 -2.28 -0.93
C VAL A 35 1.27 -1.32 -0.30
N ALA A 36 2.08 -0.65 -1.12
CA ALA A 36 2.90 0.46 -0.64
C ALA A 36 2.00 1.67 -0.33
N THR A 37 2.21 2.32 0.81
CA THR A 37 1.49 3.53 1.20
C THR A 37 2.32 4.40 2.13
N THR A 38 2.37 5.70 1.92
CA THR A 38 3.13 6.59 2.82
C THR A 38 2.26 7.07 3.99
N SER A 39 1.16 7.76 3.68
CA SER A 39 0.27 8.34 4.70
C SER A 39 -0.84 7.37 5.15
N GLU A 40 -1.53 6.73 4.18
CA GLU A 40 -2.57 5.69 4.33
C GLU A 40 -3.45 5.54 3.08
N ALA A 41 -3.55 6.57 2.24
CA ALA A 41 -4.62 6.73 1.24
C ALA A 41 -4.83 5.49 0.37
N THR A 42 -3.75 4.98 -0.22
CA THR A 42 -3.78 3.78 -1.09
C THR A 42 -4.19 2.52 -0.34
N ALA A 43 -3.71 2.32 0.89
CA ALA A 43 -4.05 1.14 1.68
C ALA A 43 -5.51 1.19 2.17
N LEU A 44 -6.03 2.37 2.52
CA LEU A 44 -7.45 2.52 2.86
C LEU A 44 -8.35 2.22 1.66
N GLU A 45 -7.98 2.69 0.47
CA GLU A 45 -8.72 2.39 -0.75
C GLU A 45 -8.67 0.89 -1.09
N ALA A 46 -7.49 0.27 -0.98
CA ALA A 46 -7.32 -1.16 -1.17
C ALA A 46 -8.20 -1.97 -0.19
N ALA A 47 -8.22 -1.59 1.09
CA ALA A 47 -9.03 -2.25 2.12
C ALA A 47 -10.54 -2.17 1.84
N LYS A 48 -11.00 -1.06 1.25
CA LYS A 48 -12.41 -0.87 0.87
C LYS A 48 -12.79 -1.67 -0.38
N LEU A 49 -11.93 -1.67 -1.41
CA LEU A 49 -12.19 -2.32 -2.70
C LEU A 49 -11.98 -3.83 -2.67
N LEU A 50 -11.00 -4.30 -1.89
CA LEU A 50 -10.51 -5.68 -1.89
C LEU A 50 -10.82 -6.37 -0.56
N LYS A 51 -12.06 -6.18 -0.07
CA LYS A 51 -12.55 -6.86 1.14
C LYS A 51 -12.45 -8.37 0.99
N GLY A 52 -12.05 -9.04 2.06
CA GLY A 52 -11.88 -10.50 2.10
C GLY A 52 -10.50 -11.00 1.64
N PHE A 53 -9.62 -10.12 1.15
CA PHE A 53 -8.22 -10.44 0.90
C PHE A 53 -7.35 -10.11 2.11
N ASN A 54 -6.21 -10.78 2.22
CA ASN A 54 -5.19 -10.48 3.22
C ASN A 54 -4.33 -9.30 2.73
N ILE A 55 -4.62 -8.10 3.23
CA ILE A 55 -3.91 -6.88 2.82
C ILE A 55 -2.79 -6.57 3.82
N VAL A 56 -1.59 -6.34 3.28
CA VAL A 56 -0.44 -5.81 4.02
C VAL A 56 -0.09 -4.43 3.46
N ALA A 57 -0.27 -3.40 4.27
CA ALA A 57 0.22 -2.05 3.98
C ALA A 57 1.70 -1.94 4.37
N VAL A 58 2.55 -1.62 3.40
CA VAL A 58 3.97 -1.34 3.63
C VAL A 58 4.16 0.17 3.68
N THR A 59 4.54 0.68 4.84
CA THR A 59 4.77 2.11 5.05
C THR A 59 6.19 2.52 4.75
N HIS A 60 6.42 3.82 4.59
CA HIS A 60 7.79 4.35 4.62
C HIS A 60 8.51 3.99 5.91
N SER A 61 9.83 3.84 5.80
CA SER A 61 10.69 3.63 6.95
C SER A 61 10.57 4.79 7.94
N ALA A 62 10.64 4.49 9.24
CA ALA A 62 10.75 5.55 10.24
C ALA A 62 12.04 6.33 10.01
N GLY A 63 11.98 7.66 10.12
CA GLY A 63 13.12 8.54 9.86
C GLY A 63 13.23 9.05 8.41
N PHE A 64 12.37 8.61 7.49
CA PHE A 64 12.51 8.94 6.06
C PHE A 64 12.25 10.42 5.75
N SER A 65 11.11 10.96 6.17
CA SER A 65 10.77 12.38 5.94
C SER A 65 11.50 13.34 6.89
N ALA A 66 11.75 12.90 8.12
CA ALA A 66 12.51 13.61 9.13
C ALA A 66 12.99 12.64 10.22
N LYS A 67 14.05 13.01 10.93
CA LYS A 67 14.59 12.23 12.05
C LYS A 67 13.48 11.95 13.08
N ASP A 68 13.41 10.70 13.53
CA ASP A 68 12.44 10.21 14.52
C ASP A 68 10.96 10.43 14.14
N ALA A 69 10.66 10.64 12.84
CA ALA A 69 9.31 10.81 12.34
C ALA A 69 8.77 9.56 11.61
N GLN A 70 7.44 9.41 11.63
CA GLN A 70 6.72 8.42 10.84
C GLN A 70 5.57 9.10 10.09
N GLU A 71 5.45 8.81 8.81
CA GLU A 71 4.47 9.45 7.91
C GLU A 71 3.08 8.81 8.00
N LEU A 72 3.00 7.55 8.45
CA LEU A 72 1.73 6.95 8.86
C LEU A 72 1.37 7.42 10.28
N TRP A 73 0.47 8.40 10.35
CA TRP A 73 -0.03 8.95 11.61
C TRP A 73 -0.78 7.90 12.45
N PRO A 74 -0.76 7.99 13.79
CA PRO A 74 -1.43 7.01 14.67
C PRO A 74 -2.91 6.79 14.36
N ASP A 75 -3.67 7.86 14.11
CA ASP A 75 -5.10 7.75 13.78
C ASP A 75 -5.33 6.99 12.47
N ASN A 76 -4.42 7.15 11.50
CA ASN A 76 -4.49 6.47 10.21
C ASN A 76 -4.13 4.99 10.33
N ARG A 77 -3.14 4.67 11.17
CA ARG A 77 -2.84 3.29 11.57
C ARG A 77 -4.07 2.60 12.16
N VAL A 78 -4.73 3.23 13.14
CA VAL A 78 -5.94 2.68 13.77
C VAL A 78 -7.05 2.45 12.76
N LYS A 79 -7.25 3.35 11.78
CA LYS A 79 -8.24 3.17 10.70
C LYS A 79 -7.94 1.91 9.87
N LEU A 80 -6.67 1.69 9.51
CA LEU A 80 -6.24 0.52 8.73
C LEU A 80 -6.41 -0.77 9.53
N GLU A 81 -5.98 -0.78 10.79
CA GLU A 81 -6.08 -1.96 11.67
C GLU A 81 -7.54 -2.35 11.92
N LYS A 82 -8.45 -1.37 12.09
CA LYS A 82 -9.90 -1.61 12.19
C LYS A 82 -10.51 -2.25 10.94
N LEU A 83 -9.88 -2.05 9.78
CA LEU A 83 -10.29 -2.70 8.52
C LEU A 83 -9.61 -4.07 8.33
N GLY A 84 -8.84 -4.56 9.30
CA GLY A 84 -8.13 -5.83 9.24
C GLY A 84 -6.84 -5.79 8.42
N VAL A 85 -6.34 -4.59 8.08
CA VAL A 85 -5.09 -4.42 7.33
C VAL A 85 -3.90 -4.65 8.26
N LYS A 86 -2.97 -5.50 7.84
CA LYS A 86 -1.67 -5.67 8.50
C LYS A 86 -0.74 -4.55 8.05
N ILE A 87 0.09 -4.03 8.96
CA ILE A 87 1.00 -2.93 8.64
C ILE A 87 2.44 -3.38 8.87
N LEU A 88 3.28 -3.18 7.86
CA LEU A 88 4.72 -3.37 7.92
C LEU A 88 5.43 -2.02 7.77
N THR A 89 6.25 -1.69 8.75
CA THR A 89 7.16 -0.54 8.70
C THR A 89 8.58 -1.08 8.84
N CYS A 90 9.39 -0.95 7.80
CA CYS A 90 10.76 -1.47 7.78
C CYS A 90 11.67 -0.59 6.90
N GLN A 91 12.96 -0.88 6.90
CA GLN A 91 13.90 -0.25 5.97
C GLN A 91 13.55 -0.58 4.52
N HIS A 92 13.75 0.36 3.61
CA HIS A 92 13.60 0.12 2.18
C HIS A 92 14.67 -0.88 1.72
N ALA A 93 14.25 -2.10 1.35
CA ALA A 93 15.17 -3.18 0.97
C ALA A 93 16.09 -2.81 -0.21
N LEU A 94 15.65 -1.91 -1.09
CA LEU A 94 16.42 -1.40 -2.24
C LEU A 94 17.10 -0.04 -1.97
N GLY A 95 16.95 0.53 -0.77
CA GLY A 95 17.64 1.75 -0.33
C GLY A 95 18.87 1.47 0.54
N GLY A 96 18.89 0.33 1.23
CA GLY A 96 20.01 -0.09 2.08
C GLY A 96 20.14 0.76 3.35
N VAL A 97 21.38 1.02 3.76
CA VAL A 97 21.74 1.82 4.94
C VAL A 97 21.98 3.30 4.61
N ASN A 98 21.62 3.73 3.41
CA ASN A 98 21.84 5.11 2.98
C ASN A 98 20.88 6.06 3.71
N PRO A 99 21.31 7.32 3.95
CA PRO A 99 20.38 8.35 4.42
C PRO A 99 19.24 8.56 3.41
N PRO A 100 18.07 9.02 3.87
CA PRO A 100 16.95 9.37 3.00
C PRO A 100 17.31 10.49 2.01
#